data_AF-A0A7J0GJV9-F1
#
_entry.id   AF-A0A7J0GJV9-F1
#
_cell.length_a   1.000
_cell.length_b   1.000
_cell.length_c   1.000
_cell.angle_alpha   90.00
_cell.angle_beta   90.00
_cell.angle_gamma   90.00
#
_symmetry.space_group_name_H-M   'P 1'
#
loop_
_entity.id
_entity.type
_entity.pdbx_description
1 polymer ?
#
loop_
_entity_poly.entity_id
_entity_poly.type
_entity_poly.pdbx_seq_one_letter_code
_entity_poly.pdbx_strand_id
1 'polypeptide(L)'
;MIKYSLCKRFWKFTGRKDSQTLVGIMDDYFDGYFSEEMIESQVDQLVFEELMRERFPKLVNHLDYLGVQVAWLSGPWFLSIFVNMLPWESVLRIWDVILFEGNRVMLFRTALALMELYGPALVTTKDAGDAISLLQSLAGSTFDSSQLVFTACMGFLAVTEDRLQVLREKHRPAVLEAIEERSKGQVSKNSKGLATKLYSFKHDHGTPIKETNAEAESGDKLIDGDISLLESRSANLDDFLSGITIGSEVDSFPDIQEQVVWLKVELCRLLEEKRSATLRAEELETALMEMVKQDNRRQLSARLEQLEQEVTELRQALSDKKEQENAMLQVLMRVEQEQKVTEDARFFAEQDAAAQRYAVQMLQEKYEKATASLAQMEKRAVMAESLLEATIQYEHGQVKAVSSPRSVRPDSPRDMPSRRVGLLSFGLGWRDRNKGKPSNVEEPIASTTSIETNGQQEQEK
;
A
#
# COMPACT_ATOMS: atom_id res chain seq x y z
N MET A 1 -13.67 3.89 -10.09
CA MET A 1 -13.26 3.72 -8.67
C MET A 1 -11.75 3.51 -8.53
N ILE A 2 -11.13 2.61 -9.33
CA ILE A 2 -9.69 2.30 -9.24
C ILE A 2 -8.79 3.51 -9.57
N LYS A 3 -9.05 4.24 -10.66
CA LYS A 3 -8.35 5.50 -11.01
C LYS A 3 -8.35 6.53 -9.87
N TYR A 4 -9.51 6.72 -9.23
CA TYR A 4 -9.65 7.63 -8.08
C TYR A 4 -8.84 7.18 -6.86
N SER A 5 -8.74 5.86 -6.61
CA SER A 5 -7.92 5.31 -5.54
C SER A 5 -6.43 5.59 -5.78
N LEU A 6 -5.97 5.38 -7.02
CA LEU A 6 -4.59 5.70 -7.44
C LEU A 6 -4.29 7.18 -7.26
N CYS A 7 -5.18 8.05 -7.72
CA CYS A 7 -5.02 9.50 -7.60
C CYS A 7 -5.08 9.99 -6.16
N LYS A 8 -5.97 9.43 -5.31
CA LYS A 8 -6.04 9.76 -3.89
C LYS A 8 -4.75 9.38 -3.17
N ARG A 9 -4.17 8.23 -3.52
CA ARG A 9 -2.90 7.77 -2.94
C ARG A 9 -1.72 8.61 -3.42
N PHE A 10 -1.69 8.97 -4.70
CA PHE A 10 -0.70 9.89 -5.25
C PHE A 10 -0.79 11.30 -4.61
N TRP A 11 -1.99 11.83 -4.44
CA TRP A 11 -2.20 13.11 -3.78
C TRP A 11 -1.73 13.08 -2.32
N LYS A 12 -2.08 12.02 -1.57
CA LYS A 12 -1.66 11.85 -0.17
C LYS A 12 -0.15 11.95 0.01
N PHE A 13 0.64 11.54 -0.98
CA PHE A 13 2.10 11.56 -0.91
C PHE A 13 2.74 12.81 -1.50
N THR A 14 2.19 13.36 -2.60
CA THR A 14 2.81 14.50 -3.29
C THR A 14 2.34 15.86 -2.77
N GLY A 15 1.19 15.93 -2.10
CA GLY A 15 0.64 17.17 -1.56
C GLY A 15 0.29 18.24 -2.61
N ARG A 16 0.39 17.92 -3.92
CA ARG A 16 0.16 18.87 -5.01
C ARG A 16 -1.24 18.75 -5.62
N LYS A 17 -1.73 19.85 -6.20
CA LYS A 17 -2.96 19.92 -7.01
C LYS A 17 -2.88 19.16 -8.34
N ASP A 18 -1.72 18.58 -8.65
CA ASP A 18 -1.38 17.92 -9.91
C ASP A 18 -2.10 16.56 -10.12
N SER A 19 -2.96 16.15 -9.19
CA SER A 19 -3.73 14.91 -9.29
C SER A 19 -4.66 14.87 -10.51
N GLN A 20 -5.16 16.02 -10.97
CA GLN A 20 -5.97 16.13 -12.19
C GLN A 20 -5.14 15.90 -13.46
N THR A 21 -3.89 16.38 -13.49
CA THR A 21 -2.96 16.15 -14.60
C THR A 21 -2.60 14.68 -14.71
N LEU A 22 -2.39 14.01 -13.58
CA LEU A 22 -2.13 12.57 -13.55
C LEU A 22 -3.33 11.76 -14.07
N VAL A 23 -4.57 12.16 -13.74
CA VAL A 23 -5.77 11.52 -14.31
C VAL A 23 -5.76 11.62 -15.83
N GLY A 24 -5.50 12.81 -16.39
CA GLY A 24 -5.43 13.00 -17.84
C GLY A 24 -4.35 12.13 -18.50
N ILE A 25 -3.15 12.08 -17.90
CA ILE A 25 -2.06 11.25 -18.42
C ILE A 25 -2.38 9.74 -18.33
N MET A 26 -3.05 9.32 -17.25
CA MET A 26 -3.53 7.94 -17.13
C MET A 26 -4.64 7.63 -18.12
N ASP A 27 -5.52 8.59 -18.44
CA ASP A 27 -6.55 8.43 -19.46
C ASP A 27 -5.93 8.22 -20.84
N ASP A 28 -4.85 8.95 -21.16
CA ASP A 28 -4.13 8.82 -22.43
C ASP A 28 -3.38 7.48 -22.53
N TYR A 29 -2.58 7.12 -21.53
CA TYR A 29 -1.74 5.91 -21.60
C TYR A 29 -2.53 4.63 -21.34
N PHE A 30 -3.60 4.68 -20.54
CA PHE A 30 -4.42 3.53 -20.15
C PHE A 30 -5.84 3.64 -20.70
N ASP A 31 -5.98 4.19 -21.92
CA ASP A 31 -7.26 4.19 -22.61
C ASP A 31 -7.82 2.77 -22.75
N GLY A 32 -9.14 2.63 -22.55
CA GLY A 32 -9.86 1.35 -22.51
C GLY A 32 -9.54 0.42 -21.32
N TYR A 33 -8.47 0.67 -20.57
CA TYR A 33 -7.98 -0.22 -19.49
C TYR A 33 -8.93 -0.31 -18.29
N PHE A 34 -9.57 0.81 -17.96
CA PHE A 34 -10.50 0.93 -16.84
C PHE A 34 -11.96 1.13 -17.28
N SER A 35 -12.28 0.68 -18.50
CA SER A 35 -13.65 0.61 -19.02
C SER A 35 -14.49 -0.41 -18.25
N GLU A 36 -15.82 -0.41 -18.42
CA GLU A 36 -16.72 -1.36 -17.74
C GLU A 36 -16.39 -2.82 -18.07
N GLU A 37 -16.08 -3.09 -19.34
CA GLU A 37 -15.73 -4.44 -19.82
C GLU A 37 -14.25 -4.77 -19.64
N MET A 38 -13.42 -3.78 -19.28
CA MET A 38 -11.98 -3.93 -18.99
C MET A 38 -11.22 -4.70 -20.08
N ILE A 39 -11.59 -4.51 -21.35
CA ILE A 39 -11.07 -5.30 -22.48
C ILE A 39 -9.55 -5.22 -22.53
N GLU A 40 -8.97 -4.01 -22.53
CA GLU A 40 -7.51 -3.85 -22.63
C GLU A 40 -6.78 -4.49 -21.45
N SER A 41 -7.36 -4.46 -20.25
CA SER A 41 -6.76 -5.12 -19.09
C SER A 41 -6.76 -6.64 -19.24
N GLN A 42 -7.85 -7.22 -19.76
CA GLN A 42 -7.93 -8.66 -19.99
C GLN A 42 -6.97 -9.08 -21.11
N VAL A 43 -6.84 -8.27 -22.17
CA VAL A 43 -5.86 -8.50 -23.24
C VAL A 43 -4.43 -8.47 -22.68
N ASP A 44 -4.08 -7.44 -21.91
CA ASP A 44 -2.74 -7.32 -21.33
C ASP A 44 -2.43 -8.45 -20.34
N GLN A 45 -3.44 -9.02 -19.66
CA GLN A 45 -3.25 -10.24 -18.84
C GLN A 45 -2.87 -11.47 -19.68
N LEU A 46 -3.52 -11.69 -20.84
CA LEU A 46 -3.20 -12.80 -21.75
C LEU A 46 -1.83 -12.60 -22.41
N VAL A 47 -1.51 -11.36 -22.80
CA VAL A 47 -0.18 -10.99 -23.32
C VAL A 47 0.90 -11.30 -22.29
N PHE A 48 0.66 -10.95 -21.02
CA PHE A 48 1.61 -11.24 -19.94
C PHE A 48 1.76 -12.75 -19.70
N GLU A 49 0.67 -13.53 -19.75
CA GLU A 49 0.74 -14.98 -19.65
C GLU A 49 1.60 -15.59 -20.76
N GLU A 50 1.45 -15.14 -22.01
CA GLU A 50 2.29 -15.60 -23.12
C GLU A 50 3.77 -15.27 -22.89
N LEU A 51 4.08 -14.04 -22.45
CA LEU A 51 5.44 -13.64 -22.10
C LEU A 51 6.02 -14.49 -20.95
N MET A 52 5.21 -14.84 -19.95
CA MET A 52 5.62 -15.73 -18.86
C MET A 52 5.87 -17.15 -19.35
N ARG A 53 5.03 -17.71 -20.23
CA ARG A 53 5.26 -19.05 -20.80
C ARG A 53 6.54 -19.09 -21.64
N GLU A 54 6.88 -18.02 -22.34
CA GLU A 54 8.14 -17.93 -23.07
C GLU A 54 9.37 -17.83 -22.16
N ARG A 55 9.31 -17.00 -21.10
CA ARG A 55 10.50 -16.69 -20.27
C ARG A 55 10.68 -17.62 -19.09
N PHE A 56 9.58 -18.04 -18.46
CA PHE A 56 9.56 -18.86 -17.25
C PHE A 56 8.63 -20.08 -17.40
N PRO A 57 8.85 -20.94 -18.41
CA PRO A 57 7.94 -22.07 -18.68
C PRO A 57 7.81 -23.02 -17.48
N LYS A 58 8.90 -23.24 -16.73
CA LYS A 58 8.88 -24.07 -15.51
C LYS A 58 7.97 -23.49 -14.42
N LEU A 59 8.01 -22.17 -14.25
CA LEU A 59 7.19 -21.47 -13.25
C LEU A 59 5.72 -21.52 -13.66
N VAL A 60 5.40 -21.26 -14.93
CA VAL A 60 4.01 -21.32 -15.40
C VAL A 60 3.45 -22.74 -15.28
N ASN A 61 4.21 -23.76 -15.67
CA ASN A 61 3.77 -25.15 -15.51
C ASN A 61 3.53 -25.53 -14.04
N HIS A 62 4.33 -24.99 -13.12
CA HIS A 62 4.11 -25.18 -11.68
C HIS A 62 2.84 -24.49 -11.21
N LEU A 63 2.61 -23.24 -11.61
CA LEU A 63 1.38 -22.50 -11.29
C LEU A 63 0.13 -23.21 -11.88
N ASP A 64 0.22 -23.71 -13.11
CA ASP A 64 -0.83 -24.50 -13.76
C ASP A 64 -1.12 -25.80 -12.96
N TYR A 65 -0.08 -26.50 -12.49
CA TYR A 65 -0.23 -27.68 -11.62
C TYR A 65 -0.93 -27.36 -10.29
N LEU A 66 -0.65 -26.18 -9.71
CA LEU A 66 -1.31 -25.70 -8.50
C LEU A 66 -2.72 -25.14 -8.75
N GLY A 67 -3.16 -25.03 -10.01
CA GLY A 67 -4.43 -24.41 -10.37
C GLY A 67 -4.46 -22.88 -10.20
N VAL A 68 -3.30 -22.23 -10.16
CA VAL A 68 -3.16 -20.78 -10.03
C VAL A 68 -2.99 -20.16 -11.41
N GLN A 69 -4.00 -19.42 -11.87
CA GLN A 69 -3.90 -18.70 -13.14
C GLN A 69 -3.01 -17.47 -13.02
N VAL A 70 -2.15 -17.23 -14.02
CA VAL A 70 -1.28 -16.04 -14.06
C VAL A 70 -2.10 -14.75 -13.96
N ALA A 71 -3.29 -14.71 -14.54
CA ALA A 71 -4.21 -13.57 -14.47
C ALA A 71 -4.62 -13.19 -13.03
N TRP A 72 -4.69 -14.15 -12.10
CA TRP A 72 -5.00 -13.88 -10.69
C TRP A 72 -3.87 -13.13 -9.99
N LEU A 73 -2.64 -13.31 -10.46
CA LEU A 73 -1.45 -12.64 -9.95
C LEU A 73 -1.30 -11.26 -10.59
N SER A 74 -1.33 -11.19 -11.92
CA SER A 74 -1.05 -9.97 -12.69
C SER A 74 -2.20 -8.96 -12.68
N GLY A 75 -3.45 -9.40 -12.51
CA GLY A 75 -4.64 -8.53 -12.50
C GLY A 75 -4.55 -7.43 -11.44
N PRO A 76 -4.39 -7.75 -10.15
CA PRO A 76 -4.21 -6.75 -9.10
C PRO A 76 -3.02 -5.82 -9.33
N TRP A 77 -1.92 -6.33 -9.91
CA TRP A 77 -0.71 -5.55 -10.17
C TRP A 77 -0.93 -4.50 -11.25
N PHE A 78 -1.46 -4.91 -12.40
CA PHE A 78 -1.66 -3.98 -13.50
C PHE A 78 -2.77 -2.98 -13.22
N LEU A 79 -3.89 -3.42 -12.61
CA LEU A 79 -4.99 -2.53 -12.27
C LEU A 79 -4.62 -1.48 -11.22
N SER A 80 -3.68 -1.81 -10.33
CA SER A 80 -3.17 -0.85 -9.36
C SER A 80 -1.87 -0.17 -9.81
N ILE A 81 -1.36 -0.46 -11.02
CA ILE A 81 -0.06 0.03 -11.50
C ILE A 81 1.01 -0.13 -10.40
N PHE A 82 0.99 -1.31 -9.76
CA PHE A 82 1.83 -1.73 -8.63
C PHE A 82 1.71 -0.95 -7.30
N VAL A 83 0.84 0.06 -7.19
CA VAL A 83 0.69 0.89 -5.99
C VAL A 83 0.32 0.09 -4.73
N ASN A 84 -0.40 -1.02 -4.91
CA ASN A 84 -0.80 -1.88 -3.79
C ASN A 84 0.20 -2.99 -3.47
N MET A 85 1.22 -3.19 -4.30
CA MET A 85 2.15 -4.31 -4.20
C MET A 85 3.56 -3.85 -3.82
N LEU A 86 4.03 -2.71 -4.35
CA LEU A 86 5.40 -2.26 -4.13
C LEU A 86 5.48 -1.12 -3.11
N PRO A 87 6.61 -0.99 -2.39
CA PRO A 87 6.92 0.21 -1.63
C PRO A 87 6.85 1.46 -2.50
N TRP A 88 6.42 2.57 -1.90
CA TRP A 88 6.15 3.82 -2.63
C TRP A 88 7.35 4.32 -3.46
N GLU A 89 8.56 4.20 -2.92
CA GLU A 89 9.80 4.56 -3.64
C GLU A 89 9.97 3.78 -4.95
N SER A 90 9.64 2.48 -4.96
CA SER A 90 9.71 1.65 -6.16
C SER A 90 8.62 2.03 -7.16
N VAL A 91 7.40 2.27 -6.66
CA VAL A 91 6.26 2.71 -7.47
C VAL A 91 6.59 4.00 -8.21
N LEU A 92 7.13 5.00 -7.52
CA LEU A 92 7.49 6.28 -8.13
C LEU A 92 8.50 6.12 -9.26
N ARG A 93 9.55 5.32 -9.07
CA ARG A 93 10.55 5.11 -10.14
C ARG A 93 9.99 4.35 -11.34
N ILE A 94 9.10 3.39 -11.11
CA ILE A 94 8.39 2.70 -12.21
C ILE A 94 7.53 3.71 -12.96
N TRP A 95 6.84 4.59 -12.24
CA TRP A 95 6.00 5.62 -12.82
C TRP A 95 6.81 6.66 -13.58
N ASP A 96 8.00 7.06 -13.11
CA ASP A 96 8.90 7.95 -13.85
C ASP A 96 9.21 7.39 -15.24
N VAL A 97 9.46 6.08 -15.34
CA VAL A 97 9.71 5.41 -16.62
C VAL A 97 8.43 5.31 -17.47
N ILE A 98 7.28 4.96 -16.88
CA ILE A 98 6.00 4.93 -17.60
C ILE A 98 5.67 6.30 -18.20
N LEU A 99 5.83 7.36 -17.42
CA LEU A 99 5.56 8.73 -17.82
C LEU A 99 6.56 9.23 -18.86
N PHE A 100 7.81 8.76 -18.80
CA PHE A 100 8.83 9.09 -19.78
C PHE A 100 8.67 8.34 -21.12
N GLU A 101 8.41 7.03 -21.08
CA GLU A 101 8.19 6.21 -22.28
C GLU A 101 6.83 6.48 -22.94
N GLY A 102 5.84 6.93 -22.16
CA GLY A 102 4.50 7.26 -22.64
C GLY A 102 3.68 6.05 -23.10
N ASN A 103 3.99 4.86 -22.61
CA ASN A 103 3.33 3.60 -22.98
C ASN A 103 3.30 2.61 -21.80
N ARG A 104 2.75 1.42 -22.03
CA ARG A 104 2.51 0.40 -20.99
C ARG A 104 3.65 -0.62 -20.87
N VAL A 105 4.73 -0.52 -21.65
CA VAL A 105 5.84 -1.50 -21.68
C VAL A 105 6.39 -1.76 -20.29
N MET A 106 6.60 -0.70 -19.52
CA MET A 106 7.18 -0.80 -18.19
C MET A 106 6.32 -1.62 -17.21
N LEU A 107 5.00 -1.77 -17.43
CA LEU A 107 4.17 -2.68 -16.62
C LEU A 107 4.62 -4.13 -16.77
N PHE A 108 4.81 -4.56 -18.02
CA PHE A 108 5.20 -5.93 -18.35
C PHE A 108 6.62 -6.22 -17.90
N ARG A 109 7.55 -5.29 -18.15
CA ARG A 109 8.95 -5.40 -17.71
C ARG A 109 9.04 -5.53 -16.19
N THR A 110 8.27 -4.72 -15.46
CA THR A 110 8.22 -4.78 -13.99
C THR A 110 7.66 -6.12 -13.52
N ALA A 111 6.53 -6.58 -14.06
CA ALA A 111 5.95 -7.86 -13.64
C ALA A 111 6.86 -9.06 -13.96
N LEU A 112 7.54 -9.06 -15.10
CA LEU A 112 8.53 -10.09 -15.43
C LEU A 112 9.73 -10.06 -14.47
N ALA A 113 10.21 -8.87 -14.09
CA ALA A 113 11.28 -8.73 -13.10
C ALA A 113 10.86 -9.24 -11.71
N LEU A 114 9.60 -9.01 -11.31
CA LEU A 114 9.06 -9.61 -10.09
C LEU A 114 9.00 -11.14 -10.19
N MET A 115 8.62 -11.70 -11.34
CA MET A 115 8.65 -13.14 -11.56
C MET A 115 10.05 -13.73 -11.60
N GLU A 116 11.05 -12.99 -12.07
CA GLU A 116 12.45 -13.41 -12.00
C GLU A 116 12.94 -13.46 -10.56
N LEU A 117 12.59 -12.44 -9.76
CA LEU A 117 12.97 -12.37 -8.35
C LEU A 117 12.28 -13.46 -7.51
N TYR A 118 11.02 -13.76 -7.78
CA TYR A 118 10.20 -14.63 -6.95
C TYR A 118 9.97 -16.03 -7.50
N GLY A 119 10.23 -16.24 -8.79
CA GLY A 119 10.10 -17.52 -9.45
C GLY A 119 10.76 -18.66 -8.69
N PRO A 120 12.01 -18.52 -8.19
CA PRO A 120 12.66 -19.58 -7.42
C PRO A 120 11.89 -20.00 -6.16
N ALA A 121 11.30 -19.04 -5.44
CA ALA A 121 10.52 -19.33 -4.23
C ALA A 121 9.14 -19.88 -4.58
N LEU A 122 8.48 -19.35 -5.61
CA LEU A 122 7.18 -19.82 -6.09
C LEU A 122 7.21 -21.27 -6.56
N VAL A 123 8.30 -21.74 -7.17
CA VAL A 123 8.41 -23.15 -7.58
C VAL A 123 8.53 -24.11 -6.37
N THR A 124 8.83 -23.61 -5.17
CA THR A 124 8.92 -24.44 -3.96
C THR A 124 7.58 -24.63 -3.24
N THR A 125 6.53 -23.90 -3.63
CA THR A 125 5.22 -23.97 -2.96
C THR A 125 4.48 -25.25 -3.33
N LYS A 126 3.68 -25.77 -2.39
CA LYS A 126 3.01 -27.08 -2.54
C LYS A 126 1.55 -26.97 -2.95
N ASP A 127 0.91 -25.86 -2.61
CA ASP A 127 -0.48 -25.57 -2.93
C ASP A 127 -0.68 -24.10 -3.31
N ALA A 128 -1.87 -23.78 -3.81
CA ALA A 128 -2.25 -22.44 -4.24
C ALA A 128 -2.24 -21.41 -3.09
N GLY A 129 -2.60 -21.83 -1.87
CA GLY A 129 -2.63 -20.97 -0.69
C GLY A 129 -1.24 -20.52 -0.29
N ASP A 130 -0.27 -21.44 -0.31
CA ASP A 130 1.15 -21.15 -0.09
C ASP A 130 1.69 -20.14 -1.12
N ALA A 131 1.37 -20.35 -2.41
CA ALA A 131 1.79 -19.45 -3.48
C ALA A 131 1.23 -18.02 -3.32
N ILE A 132 -0.07 -17.91 -3.00
CA ILE A 132 -0.74 -16.63 -2.78
C ILE A 132 -0.17 -15.94 -1.53
N SER A 133 0.01 -16.68 -0.43
CA SER A 133 0.56 -16.15 0.82
C SER A 133 1.98 -15.64 0.64
N LEU A 134 2.81 -16.37 -0.12
CA LEU A 134 4.15 -15.92 -0.50
C LEU A 134 4.08 -14.59 -1.24
N LEU A 135 3.25 -14.49 -2.29
CA LEU A 135 3.08 -13.25 -3.06
C LEU A 135 2.55 -12.08 -2.22
N GLN A 136 1.66 -12.33 -1.25
CA GLN A 136 1.14 -11.31 -0.35
C GLN A 136 2.17 -10.85 0.67
N SER A 137 2.95 -11.78 1.26
CA SER A 137 4.03 -11.44 2.20
C SER A 137 5.10 -10.56 1.57
N LEU A 138 5.28 -10.68 0.25
CA LEU A 138 6.24 -9.94 -0.54
C LEU A 138 5.81 -8.50 -0.82
N ALA A 139 4.51 -8.21 -0.79
CA ALA A 139 4.00 -6.84 -0.96
C ALA A 139 4.43 -5.87 0.17
N GLY A 140 4.95 -6.42 1.28
CA GLY A 140 5.54 -5.66 2.40
C GLY A 140 7.07 -5.72 2.47
N SER A 141 7.74 -6.49 1.60
CA SER A 141 9.20 -6.61 1.64
C SER A 141 9.86 -5.36 1.05
N THR A 142 10.96 -4.91 1.66
CA THR A 142 11.71 -3.75 1.17
C THR A 142 12.45 -4.10 -0.11
N PHE A 143 11.87 -3.77 -1.26
CA PHE A 143 12.56 -3.84 -2.54
C PHE A 143 13.65 -2.78 -2.60
N ASP A 144 14.82 -3.13 -3.11
CA ASP A 144 15.72 -2.11 -3.66
C ASP A 144 15.08 -1.60 -4.96
N SER A 145 14.49 -0.41 -4.89
CA SER A 145 13.84 0.25 -6.01
C SER A 145 14.78 0.44 -7.21
N SER A 146 16.08 0.56 -6.98
CA SER A 146 17.09 0.70 -8.03
C SER A 146 17.29 -0.62 -8.77
N GLN A 147 17.43 -1.71 -8.02
CA GLN A 147 17.60 -3.05 -8.60
C GLN A 147 16.36 -3.49 -9.36
N LEU A 148 15.16 -3.25 -8.82
CA LEU A 148 13.92 -3.62 -9.51
C LEU A 148 13.81 -2.93 -10.88
N VAL A 149 14.01 -1.61 -10.93
CA VAL A 149 13.95 -0.85 -12.18
C VAL A 149 15.07 -1.24 -13.13
N PHE A 150 16.29 -1.47 -12.61
CA PHE A 150 17.41 -1.95 -13.41
C PHE A 150 17.10 -3.31 -14.04
N THR A 151 16.63 -4.29 -13.27
CA THR A 151 16.25 -5.61 -13.78
C THR A 151 15.10 -5.53 -14.77
N ALA A 152 14.08 -4.70 -14.50
CA ALA A 152 12.96 -4.49 -15.42
C ALA A 152 13.45 -3.93 -16.77
N CYS A 153 14.26 -2.87 -16.75
CA CYS A 153 14.75 -2.23 -17.96
C CYS A 153 15.80 -3.08 -18.69
N MET A 154 16.76 -3.67 -17.97
CA MET A 154 17.92 -4.35 -18.55
C MET A 154 17.71 -5.85 -18.77
N GLY A 155 16.88 -6.52 -17.96
CA GLY A 155 16.55 -7.94 -18.13
C GLY A 155 15.53 -8.19 -19.24
N PHE A 156 14.68 -7.20 -19.53
CA PHE A 156 13.53 -7.37 -20.43
C PHE A 156 13.47 -6.33 -21.57
N LEU A 157 14.62 -5.91 -22.11
CA LEU A 157 14.68 -5.01 -23.29
C LEU A 157 13.90 -5.55 -24.50
N ALA A 158 13.86 -6.88 -24.67
CA ALA A 158 13.14 -7.54 -25.76
C ALA A 158 11.61 -7.41 -25.66
N VAL A 159 11.09 -6.84 -24.56
CA VAL A 159 9.70 -6.41 -24.45
C VAL A 159 9.67 -4.96 -24.91
N THR A 160 9.26 -4.76 -26.17
CA THR A 160 9.10 -3.45 -26.81
C THR A 160 7.61 -3.18 -27.08
N GLU A 161 7.24 -1.92 -27.28
CA GLU A 161 5.84 -1.56 -27.54
C GLU A 161 5.33 -2.21 -28.83
N ASP A 162 6.13 -2.25 -29.91
CA ASP A 162 5.76 -2.93 -31.16
C ASP A 162 5.42 -4.40 -30.95
N ARG A 163 6.21 -5.08 -30.11
CA ARG A 163 5.99 -6.49 -29.81
C ARG A 163 4.74 -6.70 -28.98
N LEU A 164 4.51 -5.85 -27.98
CA LEU A 164 3.30 -5.90 -27.17
C LEU A 164 2.07 -5.63 -28.03
N GLN A 165 2.14 -4.70 -28.98
CA GLN A 165 1.05 -4.39 -29.88
C GLN A 165 0.65 -5.61 -30.74
N VAL A 166 1.63 -6.33 -31.31
CA VAL A 166 1.37 -7.58 -32.06
C VAL A 166 0.69 -8.63 -31.17
N LEU A 167 1.15 -8.79 -29.92
CA LEU A 167 0.54 -9.74 -28.98
C LEU A 167 -0.87 -9.31 -28.56
N ARG A 168 -1.12 -8.00 -28.38
CA ARG A 168 -2.46 -7.47 -28.09
C ARG A 168 -3.43 -7.74 -29.22
N GLU A 169 -3.02 -7.50 -30.47
CA GLU A 169 -3.82 -7.78 -31.66
C GLU A 169 -4.15 -9.27 -31.80
N LYS A 170 -3.22 -10.15 -31.41
CA LYS A 170 -3.43 -11.61 -31.37
C LYS A 170 -4.49 -12.02 -30.34
N HIS A 171 -4.46 -11.45 -29.13
CA HIS A 171 -5.34 -11.88 -28.01
C HIS A 171 -6.68 -11.15 -27.93
N ARG A 172 -6.78 -9.94 -28.48
CA ARG A 172 -7.99 -9.11 -28.46
C ARG A 172 -9.26 -9.82 -28.96
N PRO A 173 -9.25 -10.59 -30.07
CA PRO A 173 -10.45 -11.28 -30.54
C PRO A 173 -10.99 -12.29 -29.52
N ALA A 174 -10.10 -13.04 -28.86
CA ALA A 174 -10.50 -14.05 -27.87
C ALA A 174 -11.18 -13.42 -26.64
N VAL A 175 -10.73 -12.24 -26.21
CA VAL A 175 -11.36 -11.48 -25.11
C VAL A 175 -12.74 -10.99 -25.53
N LEU A 176 -12.89 -10.44 -26.73
CA LEU A 176 -14.17 -9.95 -27.24
C LEU A 176 -15.19 -11.09 -27.37
N GLU A 177 -14.78 -12.25 -27.90
CA GLU A 177 -15.63 -13.45 -27.98
C GLU A 177 -16.07 -13.92 -26.59
N ALA A 178 -15.15 -13.98 -25.62
CA ALA A 178 -15.48 -14.36 -24.26
C ALA A 178 -16.48 -13.41 -23.57
N ILE A 179 -16.42 -12.11 -23.87
CA ILE A 179 -17.38 -11.10 -23.37
C ILE A 179 -18.73 -11.28 -24.06
N GLU A 180 -18.75 -11.49 -25.38
CA GLU A 180 -19.97 -11.69 -26.14
C GLU A 180 -20.72 -12.95 -25.65
N GLU A 181 -20.02 -14.06 -25.45
CA GLU A 181 -20.60 -15.30 -24.92
C GLU A 181 -21.15 -15.13 -23.49
N ARG A 182 -20.48 -14.34 -22.64
CA ARG A 182 -21.01 -13.99 -21.30
C ARG A 182 -22.30 -13.18 -21.39
N SER A 183 -22.37 -12.21 -22.32
CA SER A 183 -23.57 -11.38 -22.51
C SER A 183 -24.76 -12.19 -23.06
N LYS A 184 -24.53 -13.10 -24.01
CA LYS A 184 -25.54 -14.05 -24.51
C LYS A 184 -26.04 -15.00 -23.41
N GLY A 185 -25.13 -15.49 -22.57
CA GLY A 185 -25.47 -16.35 -21.42
C GLY A 185 -26.31 -15.65 -20.34
N GLN A 186 -26.18 -14.33 -20.19
CA GLN A 186 -26.94 -13.54 -19.22
C GLN A 186 -28.36 -13.22 -19.73
N VAL A 187 -28.54 -13.04 -21.04
CA VAL A 187 -29.86 -12.85 -21.68
C VAL A 187 -30.70 -14.14 -21.62
N SER A 188 -30.09 -15.33 -21.73
CA SER A 188 -30.81 -16.61 -21.60
C SER A 188 -31.18 -16.96 -20.14
N LYS A 189 -30.45 -16.47 -19.14
CA LYS A 189 -30.71 -16.76 -17.72
C LYS A 189 -31.79 -15.88 -17.09
N ASN A 190 -32.04 -14.70 -17.64
CA ASN A 190 -32.94 -13.72 -17.01
C ASN A 190 -34.39 -13.72 -17.51
N SER A 191 -34.80 -14.64 -18.39
CA SER A 191 -36.21 -14.69 -18.83
C SER A 191 -36.93 -16.04 -18.70
N LYS A 192 -36.27 -17.21 -18.58
CA LYS A 192 -36.99 -18.51 -18.56
C LYS A 192 -36.31 -19.64 -17.75
N GLY A 193 -35.59 -19.33 -16.67
CA GLY A 193 -34.77 -20.33 -15.96
C GLY A 193 -35.21 -20.78 -14.57
N LEU A 194 -36.06 -20.02 -13.85
CA LEU A 194 -36.30 -20.24 -12.42
C LEU A 194 -37.61 -20.97 -12.08
N ALA A 195 -38.49 -21.24 -13.05
CA ALA A 195 -39.81 -21.84 -12.78
C ALA A 195 -39.93 -23.34 -13.10
N THR A 196 -38.94 -23.98 -13.73
CA THR A 196 -39.10 -25.37 -14.23
C THR A 196 -38.32 -26.43 -13.43
N LYS A 197 -37.53 -26.05 -12.41
CA LYS A 197 -36.83 -27.01 -11.54
C LYS A 197 -37.46 -27.26 -10.17
N LEU A 198 -38.69 -26.77 -9.94
CA LEU A 198 -39.46 -27.04 -8.71
C LEU A 198 -40.71 -27.90 -8.95
N TYR A 199 -40.91 -28.44 -10.16
CA TYR A 199 -42.01 -29.36 -10.45
C TYR A 199 -41.59 -30.48 -11.41
N SER A 200 -40.68 -31.34 -10.96
CA SER A 200 -40.47 -32.68 -11.53
C SER A 200 -39.97 -33.64 -10.45
N PHE A 201 -40.72 -33.70 -9.35
CA PHE A 201 -40.57 -34.77 -8.37
C PHE A 201 -41.96 -35.21 -7.92
N LYS A 202 -42.64 -36.00 -8.76
CA LYS A 202 -43.56 -37.11 -8.41
C LYS A 202 -44.30 -37.66 -9.64
N HIS A 203 -44.53 -38.98 -9.57
CA HIS A 203 -45.19 -39.91 -10.51
C HIS A 203 -44.26 -40.53 -11.55
N ASP A 204 -44.09 -41.85 -11.69
CA ASP A 204 -44.68 -43.04 -11.05
C ASP A 204 -43.74 -44.23 -11.32
N HIS A 205 -43.56 -45.14 -10.35
CA HIS A 205 -43.12 -46.51 -10.62
C HIS A 205 -44.36 -47.41 -10.58
N GLY A 206 -44.76 -47.95 -11.72
CA GLY A 206 -45.91 -48.85 -11.84
C GLY A 206 -45.95 -49.62 -13.15
N THR A 207 -45.24 -50.77 -13.14
CA THR A 207 -45.56 -52.07 -13.81
C THR A 207 -45.65 -52.14 -15.36
N PRO A 208 -45.76 -53.35 -15.98
CA PRO A 208 -44.90 -54.54 -15.89
C PRO A 208 -44.54 -55.14 -17.29
N ILE A 209 -43.60 -56.10 -17.31
CA ILE A 209 -43.44 -57.24 -18.24
C ILE A 209 -43.55 -56.98 -19.75
N LYS A 210 -42.44 -57.19 -20.49
CA LYS A 210 -42.51 -57.95 -21.75
C LYS A 210 -41.19 -58.71 -22.01
N GLU A 211 -41.35 -60.03 -22.03
CA GLU A 211 -40.39 -61.02 -22.48
C GLU A 211 -40.01 -60.80 -23.95
N THR A 212 -38.73 -60.96 -24.28
CA THR A 212 -38.31 -61.63 -25.53
C THR A 212 -37.00 -62.35 -25.28
N ASN A 213 -37.00 -63.64 -25.61
CA ASN A 213 -35.89 -64.58 -25.52
C ASN A 213 -34.79 -64.26 -26.54
N ALA A 214 -33.54 -64.45 -26.16
CA ALA A 214 -32.48 -64.92 -27.05
C ALA A 214 -31.38 -65.61 -26.22
N GLU A 215 -31.19 -66.89 -26.50
CA GLU A 215 -30.10 -67.74 -26.02
C GLU A 215 -28.77 -67.37 -26.72
N ALA A 216 -27.65 -67.52 -26.01
CA ALA A 216 -26.43 -68.25 -26.44
C ALA A 216 -25.17 -67.71 -25.73
N GLU A 217 -24.70 -68.55 -24.80
CA GLU A 217 -23.30 -68.96 -24.54
C GLU A 217 -22.10 -68.02 -24.74
N SER A 218 -21.23 -68.13 -23.71
CA SER A 218 -19.77 -68.31 -23.80
C SER A 218 -18.88 -67.10 -23.49
N GLY A 219 -18.15 -67.23 -22.38
CA GLY A 219 -16.69 -67.11 -22.46
C GLY A 219 -16.04 -65.83 -21.94
N ASP A 220 -15.74 -65.84 -20.63
CA ASP A 220 -14.37 -65.66 -20.11
C ASP A 220 -13.69 -64.26 -20.20
N LYS A 221 -13.66 -63.51 -19.08
CA LYS A 221 -12.45 -63.23 -18.26
C LYS A 221 -12.57 -61.97 -17.41
N LEU A 222 -12.42 -62.18 -16.12
CA LEU A 222 -12.09 -61.19 -15.09
C LEU A 222 -10.56 -61.04 -14.99
N ILE A 223 -10.11 -59.81 -14.71
CA ILE A 223 -8.84 -59.45 -14.04
C ILE A 223 -9.28 -58.38 -13.03
N ASP A 224 -9.51 -58.74 -11.77
CA ASP A 224 -8.58 -58.74 -10.62
C ASP A 224 -8.50 -57.36 -9.92
N GLY A 225 -8.61 -57.39 -8.59
CA GLY A 225 -8.63 -56.20 -7.74
C GLY A 225 -9.41 -56.36 -6.43
N ASP A 226 -8.93 -57.26 -5.58
CA ASP A 226 -9.08 -57.39 -4.12
C ASP A 226 -10.02 -56.45 -3.33
N ILE A 227 -10.79 -57.04 -2.40
CA ILE A 227 -10.73 -56.73 -0.96
C ILE A 227 -11.27 -57.94 -0.18
N SER A 228 -10.36 -58.56 0.54
CA SER A 228 -10.55 -59.56 1.57
C SER A 228 -11.36 -59.02 2.76
N LEU A 229 -12.54 -59.58 3.04
CA LEU A 229 -13.05 -59.78 4.41
C LEU A 229 -14.34 -60.61 4.38
N LEU A 230 -14.24 -61.93 4.59
CA LEU A 230 -15.23 -62.79 5.30
C LEU A 230 -14.89 -64.29 5.13
N GLU A 231 -13.66 -64.68 5.43
CA GLU A 231 -13.37 -66.05 5.85
C GLU A 231 -13.66 -66.18 7.34
N SER A 232 -14.93 -66.45 7.69
CA SER A 232 -15.27 -67.04 8.99
C SER A 232 -16.77 -67.32 9.11
N ARG A 233 -17.33 -68.19 8.24
CA ARG A 233 -18.60 -68.87 8.58
C ARG A 233 -18.85 -70.21 7.89
N SER A 234 -17.83 -70.84 7.31
CA SER A 234 -17.97 -72.16 6.65
C SER A 234 -17.76 -73.36 7.59
N ALA A 235 -17.36 -73.15 8.85
CA ALA A 235 -16.98 -74.24 9.76
C ALA A 235 -18.15 -74.92 10.52
N ASN A 236 -19.41 -74.55 10.26
CA ASN A 236 -20.57 -75.06 11.02
C ASN A 236 -21.49 -76.01 10.23
N LEU A 237 -21.19 -76.32 8.97
CA LEU A 237 -22.02 -77.27 8.21
C LEU A 237 -21.57 -78.73 8.42
N ASP A 238 -20.28 -78.95 8.65
CA ASP A 238 -19.72 -80.30 8.87
C ASP A 238 -20.07 -80.88 10.25
N ASP A 239 -20.29 -80.03 11.26
CA ASP A 239 -20.69 -80.47 12.61
C ASP A 239 -22.17 -80.92 12.66
N PHE A 240 -23.00 -80.43 11.71
CA PHE A 240 -24.41 -80.82 11.61
C PHE A 240 -24.62 -82.14 10.85
N LEU A 241 -23.71 -82.49 9.94
CA LEU A 241 -23.75 -83.74 9.15
C LEU A 241 -23.13 -84.94 9.89
N SER A 242 -22.41 -84.70 10.98
CA SER A 242 -21.75 -85.74 11.78
C SER A 242 -22.71 -86.47 12.75
N GLY A 243 -23.90 -85.93 12.99
CA GLY A 243 -24.89 -86.50 13.95
C GLY A 243 -25.78 -87.63 13.40
N ILE A 244 -25.70 -87.96 12.11
CA ILE A 244 -26.63 -88.92 11.45
C ILE A 244 -25.98 -90.30 11.27
N THR A 245 -24.91 -90.62 11.99
CA THR A 245 -24.33 -91.98 11.95
C THR A 245 -25.09 -92.92 12.88
N ILE A 246 -25.85 -93.80 12.24
CA ILE A 246 -26.70 -94.88 12.75
C ILE A 246 -26.04 -95.67 13.89
N GLY A 247 -26.65 -95.58 15.08
CA GLY A 247 -26.47 -96.51 16.20
C GLY A 247 -27.80 -97.22 16.46
N SER A 248 -27.79 -98.55 16.31
CA SER A 248 -28.89 -99.46 16.60
C SER A 248 -29.43 -99.27 18.02
N GLU A 249 -30.69 -98.87 18.17
CA GLU A 249 -31.70 -99.53 19.01
C GLU A 249 -33.07 -98.87 18.85
N VAL A 250 -34.11 -99.70 18.89
CA VAL A 250 -35.51 -99.36 18.63
C VAL A 250 -36.07 -98.50 19.75
N ASP A 251 -36.36 -97.23 19.45
CA ASP A 251 -37.50 -96.52 20.01
C ASP A 251 -38.01 -95.51 18.96
N SER A 252 -39.33 -95.42 18.83
CA SER A 252 -40.06 -94.81 17.71
C SER A 252 -39.47 -93.48 17.20
N PHE A 253 -38.93 -93.49 15.98
CA PHE A 253 -38.55 -92.29 15.24
C PHE A 253 -39.76 -91.34 15.14
N PRO A 254 -39.61 -90.03 15.40
CA PRO A 254 -40.68 -89.06 15.17
C PRO A 254 -41.07 -89.13 13.69
N ASP A 255 -42.38 -89.15 13.43
CA ASP A 255 -42.94 -89.20 12.08
C ASP A 255 -42.25 -88.13 11.21
N ILE A 256 -41.95 -88.45 9.95
CA ILE A 256 -41.28 -87.51 9.01
C ILE A 256 -42.07 -86.19 8.94
N GLN A 257 -43.39 -86.28 9.13
CA GLN A 257 -44.30 -85.16 9.28
C GLN A 257 -43.94 -84.23 10.47
N GLU A 258 -43.55 -84.77 11.63
CA GLU A 258 -43.20 -84.01 12.84
C GLU A 258 -41.86 -83.28 12.68
N GLN A 259 -40.87 -83.90 12.03
CA GLN A 259 -39.59 -83.24 11.73
C GLN A 259 -39.77 -82.07 10.76
N VAL A 260 -40.64 -82.23 9.75
CA VAL A 260 -41.01 -81.15 8.82
C VAL A 260 -41.75 -80.03 9.55
N VAL A 261 -42.62 -80.36 10.51
CA VAL A 261 -43.30 -79.35 11.35
C VAL A 261 -42.29 -78.58 12.19
N TRP A 262 -41.32 -79.26 12.81
CA TRP A 262 -40.26 -78.60 13.59
C TRP A 262 -39.42 -77.65 12.75
N LEU A 263 -38.94 -78.09 11.58
CA LEU A 263 -38.16 -77.25 10.67
C LEU A 263 -38.95 -76.04 10.16
N LYS A 264 -40.27 -76.19 9.95
CA LYS A 264 -41.15 -75.06 9.60
C LYS A 264 -41.26 -74.04 10.72
N VAL A 265 -41.43 -74.49 11.96
CA VAL A 265 -41.49 -73.61 13.13
C VAL A 265 -40.16 -72.87 13.32
N GLU A 266 -39.05 -73.59 13.17
CA GLU A 266 -37.70 -73.03 13.30
C GLU A 266 -37.37 -72.03 12.19
N LEU A 267 -37.75 -72.32 10.94
CA LEU A 267 -37.64 -71.37 9.83
C LEU A 267 -38.48 -70.12 10.07
N CYS A 268 -39.72 -70.25 10.56
CA CYS A 268 -40.56 -69.11 10.93
C CYS A 268 -39.93 -68.26 12.04
N ARG A 269 -39.34 -68.90 13.06
CA ARG A 269 -38.60 -68.21 14.14
C ARG A 269 -37.42 -67.43 13.59
N LEU A 270 -36.60 -68.04 12.75
CA LEU A 270 -35.44 -67.39 12.13
C LEU A 270 -35.82 -66.26 11.17
N LEU A 271 -36.93 -66.40 10.43
CA LEU A 271 -37.44 -65.33 9.57
C LEU A 271 -37.94 -64.12 10.38
N GLU A 272 -38.60 -64.35 11.52
CA GLU A 272 -39.04 -63.27 12.41
C GLU A 272 -37.85 -62.62 13.15
N GLU A 273 -36.85 -63.40 13.54
CA GLU A 273 -35.58 -62.86 14.08
C GLU A 273 -34.85 -61.99 13.06
N LYS A 274 -34.76 -62.43 11.79
CA LYS A 274 -34.18 -61.62 10.70
C LYS A 274 -34.99 -60.35 10.44
N ARG A 275 -36.32 -60.45 10.41
CA ARG A 275 -37.21 -59.30 10.20
C ARG A 275 -37.07 -58.27 11.32
N SER A 276 -37.09 -58.72 12.57
CA SER A 276 -36.92 -57.83 13.73
C SER A 276 -35.51 -57.23 13.81
N ALA A 277 -34.48 -57.95 13.37
CA ALA A 277 -33.13 -57.39 13.23
C ALA A 277 -33.05 -56.31 12.14
N THR A 278 -33.77 -56.50 11.03
CA THR A 278 -33.82 -55.51 9.95
C THR A 278 -34.52 -54.23 10.41
N LEU A 279 -35.66 -54.34 11.09
CA LEU A 279 -36.37 -53.19 11.65
C LEU A 279 -35.51 -52.41 12.67
N ARG A 280 -34.80 -53.10 13.56
CA ARG A 280 -33.88 -52.46 14.50
C ARG A 280 -32.72 -51.73 13.81
N ALA A 281 -32.25 -52.25 12.67
CA ALA A 281 -31.20 -51.59 11.89
C ALA A 281 -31.71 -50.29 11.24
N GLU A 282 -32.92 -50.30 10.67
CA GLU A 282 -33.57 -49.11 10.11
C GLU A 282 -33.87 -48.03 11.17
N GLU A 283 -34.34 -48.43 12.35
CA GLU A 283 -34.52 -47.54 13.50
C GLU A 283 -33.21 -46.89 13.96
N LEU A 284 -32.11 -47.66 13.94
CA LEU A 284 -30.79 -47.15 14.31
C LEU A 284 -30.23 -46.21 13.24
N GLU A 285 -30.43 -46.52 11.95
CA GLU A 285 -30.03 -45.65 10.84
C GLU A 285 -30.76 -44.30 10.91
N THR A 286 -32.08 -44.31 11.13
CA THR A 286 -32.87 -43.08 11.29
C THR A 286 -32.44 -42.28 12.52
N ALA A 287 -32.16 -42.94 13.65
CA ALA A 287 -31.64 -42.28 14.85
C ALA A 287 -30.25 -41.64 14.62
N LEU A 288 -29.34 -42.34 13.93
CA LEU A 288 -28.02 -41.81 13.57
C LEU A 288 -28.13 -40.61 12.62
N MET A 289 -29.01 -40.68 11.62
CA MET A 289 -29.22 -39.60 10.67
C MET A 289 -29.72 -38.32 11.36
N GLU A 290 -30.67 -38.44 12.29
CA GLU A 290 -31.15 -37.30 13.08
C GLU A 290 -30.09 -36.79 14.06
N MET A 291 -29.28 -37.66 14.67
CA MET A 291 -28.16 -37.24 15.52
C MET A 291 -27.14 -36.41 14.74
N VAL A 292 -26.70 -36.89 13.56
CA VAL A 292 -25.75 -36.16 12.69
C VAL A 292 -26.32 -34.82 12.25
N LYS A 293 -27.61 -34.78 11.90
CA LYS A 293 -28.30 -33.55 11.50
C LYS A 293 -28.38 -32.53 12.64
N GLN A 294 -28.66 -32.98 13.86
CA GLN A 294 -28.65 -32.12 15.04
C GLN A 294 -27.24 -31.61 15.36
N ASP A 295 -26.23 -32.47 15.25
CA ASP A 295 -24.84 -32.06 15.50
C ASP A 295 -24.37 -31.04 14.47
N ASN A 296 -24.60 -31.30 13.18
CA ASN A 296 -24.33 -30.34 12.10
C ASN A 296 -25.06 -29.01 12.33
N ARG A 297 -26.32 -29.04 12.75
CA ARG A 297 -27.07 -27.82 13.07
C ARG A 297 -26.40 -27.04 14.20
N ARG A 298 -26.02 -27.71 15.29
CA ARG A 298 -25.35 -27.05 16.44
C ARG A 298 -24.01 -26.45 16.05
N GLN A 299 -23.19 -27.20 15.31
CA GLN A 299 -21.89 -26.72 14.82
C GLN A 299 -22.04 -25.51 13.90
N LEU A 300 -23.02 -25.53 12.98
CA LEU A 300 -23.30 -24.40 12.10
C LEU A 300 -23.82 -23.18 12.89
N SER A 301 -24.72 -23.38 13.85
CA SER A 301 -25.21 -22.30 14.72
C SER A 301 -24.08 -21.66 15.52
N ALA A 302 -23.19 -22.45 16.13
CA ALA A 302 -22.04 -21.92 16.86
C ALA A 302 -21.08 -21.14 15.97
N ARG A 303 -20.82 -21.62 14.73
CA ARG A 303 -20.02 -20.88 13.75
C ARG A 303 -20.67 -19.59 13.29
N LEU A 304 -22.00 -19.57 13.14
CA LEU A 304 -22.73 -18.35 12.80
C LEU A 304 -22.63 -17.31 13.91
N GLU A 305 -22.83 -17.71 15.16
CA GLU A 305 -22.69 -16.80 16.31
C GLU A 305 -21.27 -16.22 16.42
N GLN A 306 -20.25 -17.05 16.21
CA GLN A 306 -18.86 -16.58 16.17
C GLN A 306 -18.63 -15.54 15.06
N LEU A 307 -19.08 -15.83 13.84
CA LEU A 307 -18.92 -14.91 12.71
C LEU A 307 -19.71 -13.61 12.91
N GLU A 308 -20.91 -13.67 13.51
CA GLU A 308 -21.69 -12.48 13.86
C GLU A 308 -20.92 -11.60 14.85
N GLN A 309 -20.30 -12.20 15.87
CA GLN A 309 -19.48 -11.48 16.83
C GLN A 309 -18.27 -10.82 16.17
N GLU A 310 -17.51 -11.56 15.35
CA GLU A 310 -16.36 -11.03 14.60
C GLU A 310 -16.78 -9.86 13.69
N VAL A 311 -17.93 -9.97 13.00
CA VAL A 311 -18.47 -8.88 12.17
C VAL A 311 -18.82 -7.66 13.00
N THR A 312 -19.39 -7.82 14.19
CA THR A 312 -19.70 -6.67 15.08
C THR A 312 -18.45 -5.99 15.60
N GLU A 313 -17.42 -6.76 15.96
CA GLU A 313 -16.12 -6.23 16.40
C GLU A 313 -15.43 -5.46 15.27
N LEU A 314 -15.44 -5.99 14.05
CA LEU A 314 -14.90 -5.31 12.88
C LEU A 314 -15.67 -4.02 12.54
N ARG A 315 -17.00 -4.02 12.67
CA ARG A 315 -17.81 -2.81 12.47
C ARG A 315 -17.48 -1.72 13.49
N GLN A 316 -17.30 -2.10 14.75
CA GLN A 316 -16.90 -1.16 15.80
C GLN A 316 -15.51 -0.58 15.51
N ALA A 317 -14.54 -1.45 15.23
CA ALA A 317 -13.18 -1.02 14.89
C ALA A 317 -13.13 -0.09 13.67
N LEU A 318 -13.98 -0.33 12.66
CA LEU A 318 -14.10 0.54 11.50
C LEU A 318 -14.68 1.92 11.88
N SER A 319 -15.67 1.97 12.77
CA SER A 319 -16.21 3.23 13.29
C SER A 319 -15.14 4.03 14.03
N ASP A 320 -14.42 3.39 14.94
CA ASP A 320 -13.35 4.03 15.72
C ASP A 320 -12.24 4.56 14.80
N LYS A 321 -11.87 3.80 13.76
CA LYS A 321 -10.88 4.24 12.76
C LYS A 321 -11.36 5.44 11.94
N LYS A 322 -12.66 5.50 11.62
CA LYS A 322 -13.26 6.64 10.92
C LYS A 322 -13.27 7.90 11.80
N GLU A 323 -13.56 7.76 13.08
CA GLU A 323 -13.46 8.86 14.05
C GLU A 323 -12.01 9.34 14.21
N GLN A 324 -11.06 8.41 14.29
CA GLN A 324 -9.63 8.73 14.32
C GLN A 324 -9.16 9.47 13.06
N GLU A 325 -9.62 9.04 11.87
CA GLU A 325 -9.32 9.73 10.60
C GLU A 325 -9.87 11.17 10.59
N ASN A 326 -11.12 11.36 11.04
CA ASN A 326 -11.73 12.68 11.14
C ASN A 326 -10.99 13.60 12.12
N ALA A 327 -10.56 13.07 13.28
CA ALA A 327 -9.77 13.83 14.25
C ALA A 327 -8.41 14.23 13.66
N MET A 328 -7.73 13.31 12.96
CA MET A 328 -6.47 13.58 12.29
C MET A 328 -6.61 14.65 11.21
N LEU A 329 -7.69 14.62 10.42
CA LEU A 329 -7.98 15.65 9.41
C LEU A 329 -8.17 17.03 10.04
N GLN A 330 -8.87 17.12 11.18
CA GLN A 330 -9.01 18.40 11.89
C GLN A 330 -7.67 18.94 12.40
N VAL A 331 -6.79 18.07 12.91
CA VAL A 331 -5.44 18.47 13.32
C VAL A 331 -4.62 18.95 12.12
N LEU A 332 -4.67 18.21 11.01
CA LEU A 332 -3.96 18.59 9.78
C LEU A 332 -4.40 19.97 9.26
N MET A 333 -5.71 20.23 9.24
CA MET A 333 -6.25 21.54 8.85
C MET A 333 -5.76 22.67 9.76
N ARG A 334 -5.66 22.43 11.08
CA ARG A 334 -5.12 23.43 12.02
C ARG A 334 -3.64 23.70 11.76
N VAL A 335 -2.84 22.64 11.57
CA VAL A 335 -1.40 22.75 11.30
C VAL A 335 -1.15 23.47 9.98
N GLU A 336 -1.91 23.17 8.92
CA GLU A 336 -1.80 23.85 7.63
C GLU A 336 -2.12 25.36 7.77
N GLN A 337 -3.16 25.69 8.53
CA GLN A 337 -3.52 27.09 8.78
C GLN A 337 -2.45 27.83 9.59
N GLU A 338 -1.88 27.20 10.62
CA GLU A 338 -0.77 27.76 11.40
C GLU A 338 0.47 27.94 10.52
N GLN A 339 0.82 26.94 9.71
CA GLN A 339 1.93 27.01 8.77
C GLN A 339 1.75 28.20 7.81
N LYS A 340 0.57 28.36 7.21
CA LYS A 340 0.27 29.49 6.34
C LYS A 340 0.49 30.83 7.04
N VAL A 341 0.03 30.98 8.28
CA VAL A 341 0.23 32.21 9.07
C VAL A 341 1.72 32.46 9.32
N THR A 342 2.50 31.40 9.62
CA THR A 342 3.95 31.55 9.81
C THR A 342 4.69 31.90 8.52
N GLU A 343 4.27 31.36 7.38
CA GLU A 343 4.85 31.66 6.07
C GLU A 343 4.53 33.09 5.63
N ASP A 344 3.29 33.55 5.82
CA ASP A 344 2.88 34.93 5.55
C ASP A 344 3.70 35.90 6.43
N ALA A 345 3.84 35.62 7.73
CA ALA A 345 4.65 36.43 8.63
C ALA A 345 6.12 36.50 8.21
N ARG A 346 6.69 35.36 7.77
CA ARG A 346 8.05 35.32 7.22
C ARG A 346 8.18 36.16 5.96
N PHE A 347 7.23 36.08 5.04
CA PHE A 347 7.24 36.86 3.79
C PHE A 347 7.23 38.36 4.07
N PHE A 348 6.39 38.83 4.98
CA PHE A 348 6.37 40.25 5.38
C PHE A 348 7.68 40.69 6.02
N ALA A 349 8.26 39.87 6.90
CA ALA A 349 9.55 40.18 7.52
C ALA A 349 10.69 40.26 6.49
N GLU A 350 10.69 39.38 5.49
CA GLU A 350 11.70 39.40 4.41
C GLU A 350 11.55 40.64 3.52
N GLN A 351 10.32 41.04 3.21
CA GLN A 351 10.05 42.26 2.45
C GLN A 351 10.49 43.51 3.21
N ASP A 352 10.22 43.60 4.51
CA ASP A 352 10.67 44.71 5.35
C ASP A 352 12.21 44.75 5.44
N ALA A 353 12.85 43.60 5.66
CA ALA A 353 14.30 43.50 5.68
C ALA A 353 14.93 43.88 4.32
N ALA A 354 14.29 43.58 3.20
CA ALA A 354 14.73 44.02 1.87
C ALA A 354 14.60 45.56 1.70
N ALA A 355 13.49 46.14 2.15
CA ALA A 355 13.29 47.59 2.12
C ALA A 355 14.32 48.34 2.99
N GLN A 356 14.60 47.81 4.19
CA GLN A 356 15.63 48.34 5.07
C GLN A 356 17.03 48.25 4.44
N ARG A 357 17.39 47.11 3.83
CA ARG A 357 18.67 46.94 3.11
C ARG A 357 18.84 47.97 1.99
N TYR A 358 17.78 48.22 1.21
CA TYR A 358 17.80 49.25 0.16
C TYR A 358 17.99 50.66 0.74
N ALA A 359 17.27 51.00 1.82
CA ALA A 359 17.42 52.30 2.47
C ALA A 359 18.85 52.53 3.00
N VAL A 360 19.46 51.49 3.58
CA VAL A 360 20.86 51.52 4.03
C VAL A 360 21.82 51.73 2.86
N GLN A 361 21.65 51.02 1.74
CA GLN A 361 22.47 51.20 0.55
C GLN A 361 22.38 52.63 0.00
N MET A 362 21.18 53.20 -0.08
CA MET A 362 20.96 54.58 -0.53
C MET A 362 21.62 55.61 0.40
N LEU A 363 21.57 55.39 1.72
CA LEU A 363 22.25 56.24 2.68
C LEU A 363 23.78 56.13 2.57
N GLN A 364 24.29 54.91 2.36
CA GLN A 364 25.71 54.67 2.19
C GLN A 364 26.25 55.35 0.93
N GLU A 365 25.55 55.27 -0.19
CA GLU A 365 25.93 55.97 -1.42
C GLU A 365 25.98 57.50 -1.22
N LYS A 366 25.00 58.06 -0.50
CA LYS A 366 25.00 59.49 -0.13
C LYS A 366 26.17 59.85 0.78
N TYR A 367 26.49 58.99 1.75
CA TYR A 367 27.62 59.18 2.65
C TYR A 367 28.95 59.17 1.88
N GLU A 368 29.15 58.22 0.97
CA GLU A 368 30.33 58.13 0.11
C GLU A 368 30.48 59.36 -0.81
N LYS A 369 29.38 59.87 -1.36
CA LYS A 369 29.41 61.14 -2.14
C LYS A 369 29.81 62.33 -1.27
N ALA A 370 29.30 62.41 -0.03
CA ALA A 370 29.62 63.49 0.89
C ALA A 370 31.08 63.43 1.38
N THR A 371 31.61 62.23 1.65
CA THR A 371 33.02 62.08 2.04
C THR A 371 33.97 62.40 0.89
N ALA A 372 33.61 62.03 -0.34
CA ALA A 372 34.38 62.41 -1.53
C ALA A 372 34.40 63.94 -1.75
N SER A 373 33.28 64.65 -1.54
CA SER A 373 33.24 66.11 -1.67
C SER A 373 34.03 66.81 -0.56
N LEU A 374 33.97 66.30 0.67
CA LEU A 374 34.80 66.79 1.78
C LEU A 374 36.29 66.62 1.48
N ALA A 375 36.71 65.44 1.00
CA ALA A 375 38.11 65.20 0.61
C ALA A 375 38.56 66.14 -0.52
N GLN A 376 37.67 66.49 -1.45
CA GLN A 376 37.95 67.49 -2.49
C GLN A 376 38.13 68.90 -1.90
N MET A 377 37.28 69.30 -0.96
CA MET A 377 37.40 70.58 -0.27
C MET A 377 38.68 70.65 0.56
N GLU A 378 39.04 69.58 1.26
CA GLU A 378 40.28 69.49 2.03
C GLU A 378 41.51 69.67 1.13
N LYS A 379 41.55 68.99 -0.03
CA LYS A 379 42.62 69.22 -1.02
C LYS A 379 42.70 70.68 -1.47
N ARG A 380 41.56 71.34 -1.71
CA ARG A 380 41.53 72.77 -2.09
C ARG A 380 42.02 73.67 -0.95
N ALA A 381 41.65 73.38 0.29
CA ALA A 381 42.10 74.13 1.47
C ALA A 381 43.62 74.00 1.65
N VAL A 382 44.16 72.78 1.58
CA VAL A 382 45.61 72.53 1.67
C VAL A 382 46.38 73.25 0.54
N MET A 383 45.84 73.26 -0.68
CA MET A 383 46.44 74.04 -1.78
C MET A 383 46.40 75.54 -1.51
N ALA A 384 45.29 76.07 -0.99
CA ALA A 384 45.16 77.48 -0.64
C ALA A 384 46.12 77.87 0.49
N GLU A 385 46.29 77.03 1.51
CA GLU A 385 47.26 77.20 2.59
C GLU A 385 48.70 77.19 2.05
N SER A 386 49.06 76.23 1.20
CA SER A 386 50.40 76.17 0.57
C SER A 386 50.68 77.41 -0.28
N LEU A 387 49.68 77.90 -1.03
CA LEU A 387 49.83 79.08 -1.87
C LEU A 387 50.00 80.35 -1.02
N LEU A 388 49.25 80.46 0.08
CA LEU A 388 49.40 81.54 1.06
C LEU A 388 50.80 81.51 1.68
N GLU A 389 51.27 80.33 2.10
CA GLU A 389 52.60 80.17 2.68
C GLU A 389 53.70 80.54 1.67
N ALA A 390 53.56 80.15 0.40
CA ALA A 390 54.46 80.56 -0.68
C ALA A 390 54.46 82.08 -0.90
N THR A 391 53.29 82.75 -0.87
CA THR A 391 53.23 84.22 -0.98
C THR A 391 53.90 84.93 0.20
N ILE A 392 53.70 84.44 1.42
CA ILE A 392 54.36 84.96 2.63
C ILE A 392 55.88 84.78 2.53
N GLN A 393 56.36 83.64 2.04
CA GLN A 393 57.79 83.40 1.82
C GLN A 393 58.38 84.32 0.74
N TYR A 394 57.64 84.59 -0.34
CA TYR A 394 58.05 85.52 -1.40
C TYR A 394 58.15 86.97 -0.90
N GLU A 395 57.16 87.43 -0.13
CA GLU A 395 57.17 88.78 0.48
C GLU A 395 58.34 88.96 1.46
N HIS A 396 58.60 87.98 2.32
CA HIS A 396 59.79 88.00 3.19
C HIS A 396 61.12 87.97 2.41
N GLY A 397 61.14 87.36 1.21
CA GLY A 397 62.26 87.41 0.28
C GLY A 397 62.50 88.80 -0.34
N GLN A 398 61.44 89.55 -0.66
CA GLN A 398 61.55 90.93 -1.15
C GLN A 398 62.00 91.92 -0.07
N VAL A 399 61.55 91.77 1.18
CA VAL A 399 61.94 92.67 2.28
C VAL A 399 63.44 92.57 2.63
N LYS A 400 64.08 91.42 2.39
CA LYS A 400 65.55 91.28 2.51
C LYS A 400 66.34 91.93 1.37
N ALA A 401 65.72 92.20 0.22
CA ALA A 401 66.37 92.89 -0.89
C ALA A 401 66.27 94.43 -0.79
N VAL A 402 65.41 94.97 0.08
CA VAL A 402 65.20 96.42 0.24
C VAL A 402 65.08 96.79 1.72
N SER A 403 66.21 96.87 2.45
CA SER A 403 66.29 97.74 3.63
C SER A 403 67.75 98.04 4.05
N SER A 404 68.05 99.35 4.16
CA SER A 404 69.20 99.95 4.84
C SER A 404 68.72 101.22 5.60
N PRO A 405 69.26 101.60 6.79
CA PRO A 405 68.45 102.19 7.87
C PRO A 405 68.79 103.65 8.29
N ARG A 406 67.78 104.42 8.74
CA ARG A 406 67.79 105.57 9.70
C ARG A 406 66.46 106.36 9.62
N SER A 407 65.89 107.10 10.58
CA SER A 407 66.09 107.40 12.02
C SER A 407 64.99 108.40 12.49
N VAL A 408 64.47 108.21 13.72
CA VAL A 408 64.05 109.22 14.76
C VAL A 408 62.67 109.96 14.73
N ARG A 409 61.97 109.76 15.87
CA ARG A 409 60.90 110.44 16.69
C ARG A 409 60.80 112.00 16.71
N PRO A 410 59.88 112.66 17.47
CA PRO A 410 58.58 112.29 18.12
C PRO A 410 57.45 113.37 18.05
N ASP A 411 56.20 113.06 18.48
CA ASP A 411 55.45 113.75 19.57
C ASP A 411 53.95 113.32 19.69
N SER A 412 53.38 113.47 20.89
CA SER A 412 52.01 113.07 21.36
C SER A 412 51.18 114.34 21.73
N PRO A 413 49.83 114.35 21.99
CA PRO A 413 49.15 113.56 23.05
C PRO A 413 47.62 113.20 22.91
N ARG A 414 47.17 112.23 23.74
CA ARG A 414 45.86 111.96 24.43
C ARG A 414 44.54 111.68 23.66
N ASP A 415 43.94 110.48 23.85
CA ASP A 415 42.88 110.15 24.84
C ASP A 415 42.52 108.63 24.93
N MET A 416 41.93 108.20 26.07
CA MET A 416 41.72 106.86 26.71
C MET A 416 40.65 105.90 26.08
N PRO A 417 40.35 104.67 26.62
CA PRO A 417 41.18 103.59 27.19
C PRO A 417 40.88 102.15 26.66
N SER A 418 41.68 101.21 27.16
CA SER A 418 41.78 99.76 26.96
C SER A 418 40.51 98.87 26.83
N ARG A 419 40.57 97.91 25.89
CA ARG A 419 40.28 96.49 26.21
C ARG A 419 41.03 95.54 25.26
N ARG A 420 41.91 94.74 25.85
CA ARG A 420 42.69 93.67 25.22
C ARG A 420 41.77 92.48 24.96
N VAL A 421 41.66 92.02 23.71
CA VAL A 421 41.10 90.69 23.37
C VAL A 421 42.22 89.88 22.76
N GLY A 422 42.55 88.77 23.43
CA GLY A 422 43.64 87.88 23.10
C GLY A 422 43.31 86.93 21.95
N LEU A 423 44.38 86.35 21.41
CA LEU A 423 44.39 85.25 20.47
C LEU A 423 43.44 84.12 20.87
N LEU A 424 42.78 83.52 19.88
CA LEU A 424 42.32 82.13 19.96
C LEU A 424 43.02 81.32 18.88
N SER A 425 44.01 80.53 19.31
CA SER A 425 44.46 79.32 18.62
C SER A 425 43.32 78.30 18.64
N PHE A 426 42.82 77.87 17.49
CA PHE A 426 41.98 76.68 17.42
C PHE A 426 42.88 75.44 17.30
N GLY A 427 43.11 74.79 18.44
CA GLY A 427 43.80 73.51 18.52
C GLY A 427 42.88 72.34 18.18
N LEU A 428 43.45 71.38 17.46
CA LEU A 428 42.93 70.03 17.25
C LEU A 428 42.58 69.35 18.58
N GLY A 429 41.41 68.71 18.67
CA GLY A 429 40.99 68.02 19.88
C GLY A 429 39.85 67.03 19.66
N TRP A 430 40.10 65.94 18.93
CA TRP A 430 39.24 64.75 18.96
C TRP A 430 40.09 63.47 18.90
N ARG A 431 40.46 62.94 20.07
CA ARG A 431 40.58 61.50 20.30
C ARG A 431 40.47 61.16 21.80
N ASP A 432 39.70 60.09 22.03
CA ASP A 432 39.59 59.23 23.23
C ASP A 432 38.94 59.75 24.52
N ARG A 433 37.75 59.20 24.79
CA ARG A 433 37.27 58.96 26.15
C ARG A 433 36.58 57.60 26.20
N ASN A 434 37.34 56.60 26.63
CA ASN A 434 36.86 55.29 27.06
C ASN A 434 37.37 55.04 28.49
N LYS A 435 36.45 54.93 29.47
CA LYS A 435 36.36 53.83 30.45
C LYS A 435 35.48 54.17 31.67
N GLY A 436 34.53 53.27 31.91
CA GLY A 436 33.84 53.04 33.18
C GLY A 436 33.04 51.73 33.08
N LYS A 437 33.58 50.65 33.65
CA LYS A 437 33.00 49.32 34.02
C LYS A 437 33.29 49.15 35.54
N PRO A 438 32.75 48.18 36.32
CA PRO A 438 31.84 47.05 36.01
C PRO A 438 30.68 46.87 37.05
N SER A 439 29.81 45.87 36.85
CA SER A 439 29.12 45.18 37.97
C SER A 439 28.64 43.78 37.57
N ASN A 440 29.29 42.76 38.13
CA ASN A 440 28.80 41.40 38.34
C ASN A 440 28.61 41.26 39.86
N VAL A 441 27.50 40.70 40.36
CA VAL A 441 27.42 39.85 41.57
C VAL A 441 26.22 38.90 41.42
N GLU A 442 26.40 37.71 41.99
CA GLU A 442 25.73 36.40 41.91
C GLU A 442 24.30 36.26 42.52
N GLU A 443 23.74 35.05 42.34
CA GLU A 443 22.48 34.45 42.86
C GLU A 443 22.26 34.55 44.39
N PRO A 444 21.05 34.19 44.91
CA PRO A 444 20.83 32.81 45.37
C PRO A 444 19.38 32.22 45.25
N ILE A 445 19.32 30.91 44.96
CA ILE A 445 18.63 29.79 45.65
C ILE A 445 17.11 29.85 46.02
N ALA A 446 16.38 28.87 45.45
CA ALA A 446 15.27 28.01 45.94
C ALA A 446 14.11 28.55 46.81
N SER A 447 12.88 28.34 46.33
CA SER A 447 11.82 27.58 47.03
C SER A 447 10.59 27.32 46.14
N THR A 448 10.32 26.03 45.95
CA THR A 448 9.03 25.33 46.11
C THR A 448 7.73 26.00 45.58
N THR A 449 7.12 25.39 44.56
CA THR A 449 5.66 25.34 44.34
C THR A 449 5.40 24.16 43.38
N SER A 450 5.23 22.97 43.95
CA SER A 450 3.93 22.31 44.15
C SER A 450 3.28 21.87 42.84
N ILE A 451 3.61 20.62 42.49
CA ILE A 451 2.78 19.71 41.73
C ILE A 451 1.48 19.52 42.53
N GLU A 452 0.36 20.08 42.05
CA GLU A 452 -0.97 19.60 42.42
C GLU A 452 -1.35 18.47 41.46
N THR A 453 -0.93 17.26 41.81
CA THR A 453 -1.69 16.05 41.49
C THR A 453 -2.92 16.04 42.38
N ASN A 454 -4.08 16.34 41.80
CA ASN A 454 -5.36 16.13 42.46
C ASN A 454 -5.69 14.64 42.38
N GLY A 455 -5.21 13.87 43.35
CA GLY A 455 -5.74 12.56 43.69
C GLY A 455 -6.86 12.74 44.71
N GLN A 456 -8.11 12.68 44.27
CA GLN A 456 -9.22 12.38 45.17
C GLN A 456 -9.17 10.88 45.48
N GLN A 457 -8.81 10.57 46.73
CA GLN A 457 -9.20 9.32 47.37
C GLN A 457 -10.68 9.39 47.70
N GLU A 458 -11.45 8.48 47.12
CA GLU A 458 -12.67 7.95 47.73
C GLU A 458 -12.28 6.99 48.87
N GLN A 459 -12.61 7.39 50.10
CA GLN A 459 -13.20 6.53 51.13
C GLN A 459 -14.63 7.08 51.26
N GLU A 460 -15.72 6.32 51.33
CA GLU A 460 -15.99 5.14 52.16
C GLU A 460 -17.41 4.67 51.78
N LYS A 461 -17.62 3.37 51.56
CA LYS A 461 -18.73 2.54 52.09
C LYS A 461 -18.96 1.26 51.30
#